data_AF-A0A0A3XPU8-F1
#
_entry.id   AF-A0A0A3XPU8-F1
#
_cell.length_a   1.000
_cell.length_b   1.000
_cell.length_c   1.000
_cell.angle_alpha   90.00
_cell.angle_beta   90.00
_cell.angle_gamma   90.00
#
_symmetry.space_group_name_H-M   'P 1'
#
loop_
_entity.id
_entity.type
_entity.pdbx_description
1 polymer ?
#
loop_
_entity_poly.entity_id
_entity_poly.type
_entity_poly.pdbx_seq_one_letter_code
_entity_poly.pdbx_strand_id
1 'polypeptide(L)'
;MAKKTKSSGGKAEATGSNYETLVAAWYAHSVLLGETAQPPFDLPTDTQIVSFTCQSEAPVDDVNAVTSDDGIIFVQAKRSVTMSSVASSGFAGALDQFVRQITGSGMEHYDRATNAGFRSDKSSGATSK
;
A
#
# COMPACT_ATOMS: atom_id res chain seq x y z
N MET A 1 -26.56 -4.63 -22.78
CA MET A 1 -25.46 -5.45 -22.24
C MET A 1 -25.25 -5.07 -20.77
N ALA A 2 -25.50 -5.98 -19.83
CA ALA A 2 -25.37 -5.70 -18.39
C ALA A 2 -23.91 -5.85 -17.94
N LYS A 3 -23.38 -4.82 -17.28
CA LYS A 3 -22.04 -4.78 -16.69
C LYS A 3 -21.97 -5.79 -15.54
N LYS A 4 -21.24 -6.90 -15.71
CA LYS A 4 -20.91 -7.82 -14.63
C LYS A 4 -20.09 -7.07 -13.58
N THR A 5 -20.69 -6.75 -12.44
CA THR A 5 -19.95 -6.40 -11.23
C THR A 5 -19.24 -7.67 -10.76
N LYS A 6 -17.91 -7.61 -10.66
CA LYS A 6 -17.14 -8.67 -10.01
C LYS A 6 -17.48 -8.60 -8.52
N SER A 7 -18.45 -9.37 -8.06
CA SER A 7 -18.58 -9.63 -6.62
C SER A 7 -17.45 -10.59 -6.25
N SER A 8 -16.44 -10.10 -5.54
CA SER A 8 -15.52 -10.96 -4.80
C SER A 8 -16.34 -11.86 -3.87
N GLY A 9 -16.12 -13.16 -3.95
CA GLY A 9 -16.91 -14.17 -3.23
C GLY A 9 -16.55 -14.17 -1.74
N GLY A 10 -17.56 -13.98 -0.89
CA GLY A 10 -17.48 -13.72 0.55
C GLY A 10 -16.76 -14.74 1.46
N LYS A 11 -16.13 -15.80 0.95
CA LYS A 11 -15.23 -16.67 1.75
C LYS A 11 -13.75 -16.37 1.52
N ALA A 12 -13.36 -16.02 0.30
CA ALA A 12 -11.99 -15.60 0.00
C ALA A 12 -11.72 -14.19 0.51
N GLU A 13 -12.72 -13.30 0.40
CA GLU A 13 -12.65 -11.92 0.89
C GLU A 13 -12.55 -11.88 2.42
N ALA A 14 -13.38 -12.62 3.15
CA ALA A 14 -13.32 -12.71 4.62
C ALA A 14 -11.99 -13.28 5.15
N THR A 15 -11.31 -14.11 4.34
CA THR A 15 -10.03 -14.72 4.74
C THR A 15 -8.82 -13.84 4.37
N GLY A 16 -8.90 -13.15 3.23
CA GLY A 16 -7.89 -12.18 2.79
C GLY A 16 -7.90 -10.92 3.65
N SER A 17 -9.10 -10.36 3.90
CA SER A 17 -9.27 -9.18 4.76
C SER A 17 -8.81 -9.44 6.20
N ASN A 18 -8.99 -10.66 6.72
CA ASN A 18 -8.45 -11.03 8.03
C ASN A 18 -6.92 -10.95 8.08
N TYR A 19 -6.21 -11.32 7.00
CA TYR A 19 -4.75 -11.27 7.01
C TYR A 19 -4.22 -9.84 6.91
N GLU A 20 -4.80 -9.03 6.03
CA GLU A 20 -4.52 -7.59 5.96
C GLU A 20 -4.77 -6.91 7.31
N THR A 21 -5.88 -7.24 7.97
CA THR A 21 -6.22 -6.73 9.31
C THR A 21 -5.16 -7.12 10.35
N LEU A 22 -4.64 -8.35 10.31
CA LEU A 22 -3.58 -8.79 11.22
C LEU A 22 -2.25 -8.06 10.95
N VAL A 23 -1.91 -7.82 9.69
CA VAL A 23 -0.74 -7.01 9.32
C VAL A 23 -0.90 -5.59 9.84
N ALA A 24 -2.06 -4.96 9.61
CA ALA A 24 -2.37 -3.63 10.14
C ALA A 24 -2.31 -3.59 11.68
N ALA A 25 -2.81 -4.61 12.37
CA ALA A 25 -2.76 -4.71 13.83
C ALA A 25 -1.30 -4.79 14.35
N TRP A 26 -0.40 -5.44 13.61
CA TRP A 26 1.02 -5.46 13.96
C TRP A 26 1.68 -4.07 13.84
N TYR A 27 1.30 -3.27 12.83
CA TYR A 27 1.72 -1.87 12.73
C TYR A 27 1.11 -1.02 13.86
N ALA A 28 -0.16 -1.21 14.19
CA ALA A 28 -0.80 -0.52 15.32
C ALA A 28 -0.07 -0.80 16.64
N HIS A 29 0.29 -2.06 16.89
CA HIS A 29 1.08 -2.45 18.05
C HIS A 29 2.46 -1.78 18.07
N SER A 30 3.13 -1.70 16.91
CA SER A 30 4.44 -1.03 16.79
C SER A 30 4.35 0.47 17.10
N VAL A 31 3.31 1.16 16.62
CA VAL A 31 3.05 2.57 16.95
C VAL A 31 2.78 2.74 18.46
N LEU A 32 1.99 1.85 19.07
CA LEU A 32 1.68 1.91 20.50
C LEU A 32 2.91 1.70 21.39
N LEU A 33 3.85 0.86 20.96
CA LEU A 33 5.10 0.63 21.67
C LEU A 33 6.12 1.77 21.51
N GLY A 34 6.03 2.56 20.43
CA GLY A 34 6.95 3.66 20.16
C GLY A 34 8.41 3.22 20.20
N GLU A 35 9.22 3.90 21.00
CA GLU A 35 10.67 3.64 21.14
C GLU A 35 10.99 2.26 21.73
N THR A 36 10.02 1.58 22.35
CA THR A 36 10.22 0.22 22.89
C THR A 36 10.04 -0.86 21.82
N ALA A 37 9.46 -0.52 20.67
CA ALA A 37 9.36 -1.43 19.54
C ALA A 37 10.75 -1.67 18.94
N GLN A 38 11.06 -2.91 18.59
CA GLN A 38 12.21 -3.19 17.73
C GLN A 38 11.86 -2.79 16.29
N PRO A 39 12.67 -1.95 15.62
CA PRO A 39 12.40 -1.54 14.25
C PRO A 39 12.44 -2.75 13.30
N PRO A 40 11.48 -2.89 12.37
CA PRO A 40 11.45 -4.00 11.43
C PRO A 40 12.42 -3.80 10.26
N PHE A 41 12.56 -4.84 9.42
CA PHE A 41 13.21 -4.78 8.11
C PHE A 41 14.65 -4.24 8.11
N ASP A 42 15.38 -4.49 9.20
CA ASP A 42 16.75 -3.99 9.41
C ASP A 42 16.86 -2.45 9.30
N LEU A 43 15.77 -1.74 9.62
CA LEU A 43 15.79 -0.29 9.80
C LEU A 43 16.77 0.11 10.92
N PRO A 44 17.30 1.35 10.89
CA PRO A 44 18.11 1.86 11.98
C PRO A 44 17.44 1.65 13.34
N THR A 45 18.24 1.35 14.36
CA THR A 45 17.74 0.94 15.69
C THR A 45 16.93 2.02 16.41
N ASP A 46 17.06 3.27 15.98
CA ASP A 46 16.35 4.44 16.48
C ASP A 46 15.13 4.84 15.62
N THR A 47 14.87 4.14 14.51
CA THR A 47 13.71 4.40 13.64
C THR A 47 12.43 3.81 14.25
N GLN A 48 11.42 4.64 14.47
CA GLN A 48 10.12 4.23 15.01
C GLN A 48 9.06 4.25 13.92
N ILE A 49 8.04 3.39 14.03
CA ILE A 49 6.81 3.57 13.26
C ILE A 49 5.94 4.58 14.02
N VAL A 50 5.63 5.71 13.39
CA VAL A 50 4.91 6.82 14.05
C VAL A 50 3.43 6.89 13.67
N SER A 51 3.08 6.40 12.48
CA SER A 51 1.70 6.28 12.04
C SER A 51 1.58 5.24 10.93
N PHE A 52 0.36 4.80 10.66
CA PHE A 52 0.06 3.95 9.52
C PHE A 52 -1.35 4.20 9.03
N THR A 53 -1.61 3.76 7.81
CA THR A 53 -2.92 3.81 7.15
C THR A 53 -3.18 2.47 6.48
N CYS A 54 -4.46 2.11 6.36
CA CYS A 54 -4.90 0.91 5.65
C CYS A 54 -5.72 1.32 4.43
N GLN A 55 -5.73 0.47 3.40
CA GLN A 55 -6.57 0.62 2.21
C GLN A 55 -6.46 2.01 1.57
N SER A 56 -5.23 2.38 1.20
CA SER A 56 -4.94 3.68 0.60
C SER A 56 -5.38 3.78 -0.86
N GLU A 57 -5.43 5.01 -1.38
CA GLU A 57 -5.58 5.24 -2.83
C GLU A 57 -4.26 5.07 -3.60
N ALA A 58 -3.16 4.71 -2.92
CA ALA A 58 -1.86 4.53 -3.54
C ALA A 58 -1.76 3.18 -4.28
N PRO A 59 -0.87 3.06 -5.28
CA PRO A 59 -0.63 1.79 -6.00
C PRO A 59 -0.41 0.56 -5.11
N VAL A 60 0.26 0.75 -3.97
CA VAL A 60 0.33 -0.24 -2.87
C VAL A 60 -0.60 0.24 -1.77
N ASP A 61 -1.68 -0.52 -1.54
CA ASP A 61 -2.85 -0.05 -0.81
C ASP A 61 -3.08 -0.72 0.54
N ASP A 62 -2.59 -1.95 0.75
CA ASP A 62 -2.95 -2.73 1.94
C ASP A 62 -2.54 -2.01 3.25
N VAL A 63 -1.25 -1.66 3.43
CA VAL A 63 -0.78 -0.82 4.56
C VAL A 63 0.37 0.09 4.13
N ASN A 64 0.29 1.37 4.50
CA ASN A 64 1.40 2.32 4.40
C ASN A 64 1.75 2.86 5.79
N ALA A 65 2.98 2.65 6.23
CA ALA A 65 3.47 3.07 7.54
C ALA A 65 4.53 4.17 7.41
N VAL A 66 4.46 5.19 8.25
CA VAL A 66 5.40 6.30 8.29
C VAL A 66 6.39 6.08 9.42
N THR A 67 7.66 6.35 9.14
CA THR A 67 8.74 6.23 10.11
C THR A 67 9.12 7.59 10.70
N SER A 68 9.78 7.59 11.86
CA SER A 68 10.23 8.82 12.55
C SER A 68 11.31 9.60 11.81
N ASP A 69 12.02 8.95 10.88
CA ASP A 69 13.02 9.53 9.97
C ASP A 69 12.41 9.98 8.64
N ASP A 70 11.10 10.27 8.63
CA ASP A 70 10.36 10.78 7.48
C ASP A 70 10.19 9.79 6.31
N GLY A 71 10.63 8.54 6.46
CA GLY A 71 10.44 7.44 5.51
C GLY A 71 9.02 6.88 5.46
N ILE A 72 8.76 6.07 4.43
CA ILE A 72 7.49 5.35 4.23
C ILE A 72 7.76 3.90 3.88
N ILE A 73 7.09 3.00 4.59
CA ILE A 73 7.06 1.57 4.32
C ILE A 73 5.75 1.26 3.60
N PHE A 74 5.86 0.83 2.34
CA PHE A 74 4.73 0.33 1.55
C PHE A 74 4.59 -1.18 1.75
N VAL A 75 3.38 -1.67 1.99
CA VAL A 75 3.14 -3.08 2.31
C VAL A 75 2.00 -3.61 1.46
N GLN A 76 2.25 -4.74 0.80
CA GLN A 76 1.21 -5.57 0.20
C GLN A 76 1.08 -6.88 1.01
N ALA A 77 -0.07 -7.09 1.66
CA ALA A 77 -0.38 -8.22 2.50
C ALA A 77 -1.03 -9.36 1.67
N LYS A 78 -0.24 -10.38 1.32
CA LYS A 78 -0.73 -11.61 0.68
C LYS A 78 -0.45 -12.85 1.53
N ARG A 79 -1.46 -13.68 1.80
CA ARG A 79 -1.31 -14.97 2.52
C ARG A 79 -0.52 -16.00 1.70
N SER A 80 -0.60 -15.90 0.39
CA SER A 80 0.12 -16.75 -0.55
C SER A 80 0.37 -15.95 -1.81
N VAL A 81 1.52 -16.19 -2.44
CA VAL A 81 1.89 -15.54 -3.68
C VAL A 81 2.33 -16.61 -4.66
N THR A 82 1.74 -16.61 -5.85
CA THR A 82 2.16 -17.52 -6.93
C THR A 82 3.28 -16.86 -7.72
N MET A 83 4.42 -17.56 -7.83
CA MET A 83 5.55 -17.17 -8.66
C MET A 83 5.56 -18.03 -9.92
N SER A 84 5.55 -17.39 -11.09
CA SER A 84 5.70 -18.07 -12.37
C SER A 84 6.25 -17.10 -13.41
N SER A 85 6.61 -17.60 -14.59
CA SER A 85 7.04 -16.77 -15.73
C SER A 85 5.90 -15.98 -16.38
N VAL A 86 4.65 -16.18 -15.92
CA VAL A 86 3.48 -15.48 -16.47
C VAL A 86 3.40 -14.08 -15.88
N ALA A 87 3.30 -13.06 -16.74
CA ALA A 87 3.22 -11.65 -16.33
C ALA A 87 2.02 -11.33 -15.42
N SER A 88 0.95 -12.12 -15.49
CA SER A 88 -0.22 -11.99 -14.62
C SER A 88 -0.15 -12.86 -13.34
N SER A 89 1.03 -13.35 -12.97
CA SER A 89 1.21 -14.08 -11.70
C SER A 89 0.96 -13.17 -10.49
N GLY A 90 0.61 -13.78 -9.34
CA GLY A 90 0.36 -13.01 -8.13
C GLY A 90 1.58 -12.23 -7.65
N PHE A 91 2.79 -12.77 -7.86
CA PHE A 91 4.04 -12.10 -7.55
C PHE A 91 4.32 -10.91 -8.49
N ALA A 92 4.19 -11.13 -9.81
CA ALA A 92 4.43 -10.08 -10.80
C ALA A 92 3.49 -8.89 -10.61
N GLY A 93 2.21 -9.15 -10.29
CA GLY A 93 1.24 -8.09 -9.99
C GLY A 93 1.59 -7.27 -8.75
N ALA A 94 2.04 -7.93 -7.67
CA ALA A 94 2.50 -7.21 -6.47
C ALA A 94 3.73 -6.34 -6.78
N LEU A 95 4.70 -6.86 -7.54
CA LEU A 95 5.88 -6.09 -7.94
C LEU A 95 5.51 -4.89 -8.82
N ASP A 96 4.56 -5.04 -9.76
CA ASP A 96 4.06 -3.94 -10.59
C ASP A 96 3.46 -2.80 -9.75
N GLN A 97 2.72 -3.14 -8.67
CA GLN A 97 2.22 -2.13 -7.72
C GLN A 97 3.36 -1.34 -7.07
N PHE A 98 4.42 -1.99 -6.60
CA PHE A 98 5.60 -1.30 -6.04
C PHE A 98 6.35 -0.47 -7.08
N VAL A 99 6.52 -0.97 -8.30
CA VAL A 99 7.16 -0.21 -9.39
C VAL A 99 6.36 1.04 -9.70
N ARG A 100 5.03 0.94 -9.81
CA ARG A 100 4.14 2.10 -10.00
C ARG A 100 4.16 3.06 -8.82
N GLN A 101 4.26 2.54 -7.59
CA GLN A 101 4.41 3.38 -6.40
C GLN A 101 5.65 4.27 -6.51
N ILE A 102 6.79 3.71 -6.94
CA ILE A 102 8.07 4.44 -7.03
C ILE A 102 8.12 5.35 -8.26
N THR A 103 7.57 4.91 -9.39
CA THR A 103 7.68 5.62 -10.68
C THR A 103 6.56 6.62 -10.94
N GLY A 104 5.35 6.34 -10.43
CA GLY A 104 4.18 7.20 -10.57
C GLY A 104 4.09 8.28 -9.51
N SER A 105 4.65 8.02 -8.32
CA SER A 105 4.89 9.05 -7.31
C SER A 105 6.20 9.72 -7.68
N GLY A 106 6.16 10.86 -8.37
CA GLY A 106 7.34 11.74 -8.37
C GLY A 106 7.76 11.90 -6.91
N MET A 107 8.97 11.46 -6.57
CA MET A 107 9.46 11.31 -5.19
C MET A 107 9.45 12.63 -4.39
N GLU A 108 9.09 13.75 -5.02
CA GLU A 108 9.06 15.09 -4.47
C GLU A 108 7.79 15.43 -3.67
N HIS A 109 6.64 14.77 -3.87
CA HIS A 109 5.41 15.16 -3.15
C HIS A 109 4.44 13.99 -2.90
N TYR A 110 4.73 13.16 -1.89
CA TYR A 110 3.72 12.31 -1.27
C TYR A 110 3.04 13.07 -0.13
N ASP A 111 1.74 13.34 -0.26
CA ASP A 111 0.98 14.04 0.78
C ASP A 111 0.63 13.07 1.92
N ARG A 112 1.33 13.19 3.04
CA ARG A 112 1.12 12.39 4.26
C ARG A 112 -0.27 12.55 4.87
N ALA A 113 -0.95 13.67 4.62
CA ALA A 113 -2.27 13.92 5.20
C ALA A 113 -3.38 13.18 4.43
N THR A 114 -3.18 12.94 3.13
CA THR A 114 -4.19 12.32 2.25
C THR A 114 -3.80 10.93 1.75
N ASN A 115 -2.54 10.52 1.92
CA ASN A 115 -2.02 9.22 1.46
C ASN A 115 -2.16 9.02 -0.06
N ALA A 116 -2.38 10.11 -0.81
CA ALA A 116 -2.65 10.09 -2.24
C ALA A 116 -1.34 10.25 -3.02
N GLY A 117 -0.97 9.20 -3.77
CA GLY A 117 0.05 9.32 -4.81
C GLY A 117 -0.50 10.10 -6.02
N PHE A 118 0.30 11.05 -6.52
CA PHE A 118 0.16 11.81 -7.76
C PHE A 118 -1.19 11.71 -8.51
N ARG A 119 -2.04 12.74 -8.36
CA ARG A 119 -3.06 13.06 -9.37
C ARG A 119 -2.36 13.75 -10.54
N SER A 120 -2.23 13.06 -11.68
CA SER A 120 -2.15 13.81 -12.94
C SER A 120 -3.48 14.52 -13.10
N ASP A 121 -3.54 15.82 -12.82
CA ASP A 121 -4.65 16.63 -13.28
C ASP A 121 -4.75 16.41 -14.79
N LYS A 122 -5.86 15.81 -15.24
CA LYS A 122 -6.22 15.89 -16.64
C LYS A 122 -6.62 17.33 -16.86
N SER A 123 -5.63 18.16 -17.19
CA SER A 123 -5.84 19.50 -17.73
C SER A 123 -6.95 19.40 -18.75
N SER A 124 -8.08 20.01 -18.44
CA SER A 124 -9.26 20.10 -19.28
C SER A 124 -8.82 20.61 -20.65
N GLY A 125 -8.79 19.71 -21.63
CA GLY A 125 -8.76 20.06 -23.04
C GLY A 125 -10.12 20.64 -23.45
N ALA A 126 -10.41 21.84 -22.96
CA ALA A 126 -11.45 22.68 -23.53
C ALA A 126 -10.95 23.15 -24.91
N THR A 127 -11.17 22.30 -25.91
CA THR A 127 -11.01 22.72 -27.30
C THR A 127 -12.23 23.57 -27.62
N SER A 128 -12.03 24.88 -27.59
CA SER A 128 -12.98 25.87 -28.07
C SER A 128 -13.20 25.65 -29.57
N LYS A 129 -14.46 25.42 -29.95
CA LYS A 129 -15.05 25.81 -31.23
C LYS A 129 -16.51 26.15 -31.01
#